data_AF-R5E6I0-F1
#
_entry.id   AF-R5E6I0-F1
#
_cell.length_a   1.000
_cell.length_b   1.000
_cell.length_c   1.000
_cell.angle_alpha   90.00
_cell.angle_beta   90.00
_cell.angle_gamma   90.00
#
_symmetry.space_group_name_H-M   'P 1'
#
loop_
_entity.id
_entity.type
_entity.pdbx_description
1 polymer ?
#
loop_
_entity_poly.entity_id
_entity_poly.type
_entity_poly.pdbx_seq_one_letter_code
_entity_poly.pdbx_strand_id
1 'polypeptide(L)'
;MEKKEIKDKLLDIIEEEVPEVDKNAIDTSASLSDDGLDSVSLIKVIVDAEKEFDVVFDDRELALNKYENLNDVVELIEEKLQ
;
A
#
# COMPACT_ATOMS: atom_id res chain seq x y z
N MET A 1 11.54 -10.95 3.09
CA MET A 1 10.56 -11.05 1.99
C MET A 1 11.09 -10.20 0.85
N GLU A 2 11.01 -10.64 -0.40
CA GLU A 2 11.50 -9.83 -1.52
C GLU A 2 10.51 -8.71 -1.86
N LYS A 3 11.00 -7.54 -2.30
CA LYS A 3 10.20 -6.39 -2.77
C LYS A 3 9.04 -6.76 -3.69
N LYS A 4 9.25 -7.76 -4.56
CA LYS A 4 8.22 -8.29 -5.46
C LYS A 4 7.07 -8.98 -4.71
N GLU A 5 7.38 -9.80 -3.71
CA GLU A 5 6.37 -10.49 -2.91
C GLU A 5 5.54 -9.50 -2.08
N ILE A 6 6.18 -8.46 -1.54
CA ILE A 6 5.50 -7.37 -0.80
C ILE A 6 4.53 -6.64 -1.73
N LYS A 7 4.98 -6.30 -2.94
CA LYS A 7 4.14 -5.65 -3.94
C LYS A 7 2.94 -6.50 -4.35
N ASP A 8 3.15 -7.78 -4.64
CA ASP A 8 2.07 -8.68 -5.05
C ASP A 8 1.01 -8.80 -3.92
N LYS A 9 1.45 -8.96 -2.66
CA LYS A 9 0.56 -8.96 -1.49
C LYS A 9 -0.18 -7.64 -1.29
N LEU A 10 0.51 -6.51 -1.46
CA LEU A 10 -0.11 -5.19 -1.30
C LEU A 10 -1.20 -4.96 -2.37
N LEU A 11 -0.98 -5.44 -3.60
CA LEU A 11 -1.98 -5.41 -4.67
C LEU A 11 -3.18 -6.31 -4.36
N ASP A 12 -2.97 -7.46 -3.73
CA ASP A 12 -4.06 -8.33 -3.27
C ASP A 12 -4.91 -7.64 -2.17
N ILE A 13 -4.27 -6.96 -1.21
CA ILE A 13 -4.98 -6.17 -0.18
C ILE A 13 -5.81 -5.05 -0.83
N ILE A 14 -5.27 -4.37 -1.85
CA ILE A 14 -6.01 -3.32 -2.56
C ILE A 14 -7.22 -3.89 -3.29
N GLU A 15 -7.11 -5.06 -3.92
CA GLU A 15 -8.23 -5.73 -4.59
C GLU A 15 -9.34 -6.13 -3.59
N GLU A 16 -8.96 -6.51 -2.36
CA GLU A 16 -9.91 -6.85 -1.29
C GLU A 16 -10.61 -5.62 -0.71
N GLU A 17 -9.86 -4.56 -0.38
CA GLU A 17 -10.39 -3.36 0.26
C GLU A 17 -11.07 -2.39 -0.73
N VAL A 18 -10.64 -2.43 -2.00
CA VAL A 18 -11.11 -1.56 -3.08
C VAL A 18 -11.49 -2.41 -4.30
N PRO A 19 -12.59 -3.17 -4.22
CA PRO A 19 -13.01 -4.09 -5.29
C PRO A 19 -13.41 -3.38 -6.60
N GLU A 20 -13.52 -2.05 -6.58
CA GLU A 20 -13.78 -1.21 -7.74
C GLU A 20 -12.51 -0.93 -8.58
N VAL A 21 -11.32 -1.20 -8.01
CA VAL A 21 -10.02 -1.03 -8.66
C VAL A 21 -9.48 -2.39 -9.09
N ASP A 22 -9.15 -2.53 -10.38
CA ASP A 22 -8.47 -3.72 -10.90
C ASP A 22 -6.98 -3.65 -10.56
N LYS A 23 -6.49 -4.58 -9.73
CA LYS A 23 -5.08 -4.64 -9.34
C LYS A 23 -4.10 -4.74 -10.52
N ASN A 24 -4.54 -5.27 -11.66
CA ASN A 24 -3.71 -5.37 -12.87
C ASN A 24 -3.65 -4.05 -13.65
N ALA A 25 -4.57 -3.13 -13.36
CA ALA A 25 -4.60 -1.79 -13.94
C ALA A 25 -3.88 -0.74 -13.08
N ILE A 26 -3.53 -1.08 -11.83
CA ILE A 26 -2.79 -0.19 -10.92
C ILE A 26 -1.36 -0.02 -11.43
N ASP A 27 -1.00 1.22 -11.76
CA ASP A 27 0.40 1.58 -11.97
C ASP A 27 1.02 1.95 -10.64
N THR A 28 1.75 1.00 -10.04
CA THR A 28 2.43 1.21 -8.75
C THR A 28 3.42 2.39 -8.72
N SER A 29 3.81 2.94 -9.88
CA SER A 29 4.66 4.13 -10.00
C SER A 29 3.88 5.42 -10.25
N ALA A 30 2.58 5.32 -10.57
CA ALA A 30 1.70 6.47 -10.69
C ALA A 30 1.38 7.05 -9.32
N SER A 31 0.89 8.29 -9.31
CA SER A 31 0.50 8.91 -8.05
C SER A 31 -0.68 8.15 -7.45
N LEU A 32 -0.67 7.92 -6.15
CA LEU A 32 -1.81 7.32 -5.43
C LEU A 32 -3.11 8.12 -5.65
N SER A 33 -2.99 9.42 -5.94
CA SER A 33 -4.13 10.30 -6.25
C SER A 33 -4.73 10.04 -7.64
N ASP A 34 -3.96 9.46 -8.57
CA ASP A 34 -4.36 9.23 -9.96
C ASP A 34 -5.03 7.85 -10.15
N ASP A 35 -4.70 6.86 -9.31
CA ASP A 35 -5.23 5.49 -9.38
C ASP A 35 -6.65 5.30 -8.81
N GLY A 36 -7.33 6.40 -8.45
CA GLY A 36 -8.69 6.35 -7.89
C GLY A 36 -8.76 5.86 -6.44
N LEU A 37 -7.62 5.73 -5.76
CA LEU A 37 -7.56 5.41 -4.34
C LEU A 37 -7.90 6.66 -3.52
N ASP A 38 -9.04 6.64 -2.85
CA ASP A 38 -9.37 7.70 -1.90
C ASP A 38 -8.58 7.55 -0.60
N SER A 39 -8.52 8.63 0.18
CA SER A 39 -7.76 8.66 1.43
C SER A 39 -8.22 7.62 2.46
N VAL A 40 -9.48 7.22 2.43
CA VAL A 40 -10.04 6.26 3.39
C VAL A 40 -9.62 4.84 3.02
N SER A 41 -9.69 4.52 1.74
CA SER A 41 -9.28 3.24 1.16
C SER A 41 -7.79 3.00 1.36
N LEU A 42 -6.97 4.03 1.15
CA LEU A 42 -5.53 3.94 1.36
C LEU A 42 -5.16 3.68 2.84
N ILE A 43 -5.86 4.31 3.79
CA ILE A 43 -5.64 4.03 5.22
C ILE A 43 -5.99 2.57 5.55
N LYS A 44 -7.10 2.04 5.01
CA LYS A 44 -7.48 0.64 5.22
C LYS A 44 -6.43 -0.33 4.67
N VAL A 45 -5.96 -0.08 3.45
CA VAL A 45 -4.89 -0.87 2.82
C VAL A 45 -3.64 -0.88 3.70
N ILE A 46 -3.24 0.27 4.24
CA ILE A 46 -2.07 0.35 5.13
C ILE A 46 -2.30 -0.42 6.43
N VAL A 47 -3.47 -0.28 7.06
CA VAL A 47 -3.82 -0.99 8.30
C VAL A 47 -3.91 -2.52 8.10
N ASP A 48 -4.37 -2.98 6.95
CA ASP A 48 -4.38 -4.42 6.66
C ASP A 48 -3.00 -4.92 6.25
N ALA A 49 -2.18 -4.09 5.60
CA ALA A 49 -0.76 -4.38 5.40
C ALA A 49 -0.01 -4.55 6.74
N GLU A 50 -0.30 -3.75 7.78
CA GLU A 50 0.28 -3.96 9.12
C GLU A 50 0.05 -5.38 9.62
N LYS A 51 -1.18 -5.86 9.50
CA LYS A 51 -1.56 -7.20 9.96
C LYS A 51 -0.94 -8.29 9.09
N GLU A 52 -0.92 -8.09 7.77
CA GLU A 52 -0.42 -9.09 6.81
C GLU A 52 1.11 -9.24 6.87
N PHE A 53 1.83 -8.16 7.14
CA PHE A 53 3.30 -8.16 7.24
C PHE A 53 3.82 -8.19 8.68
N ASP A 54 2.94 -8.17 9.69
CA ASP A 54 3.29 -8.08 11.12
C ASP A 54 4.20 -6.88 11.42
N VAL A 55 3.88 -5.73 10.82
CA VAL A 55 4.58 -4.45 10.99
C VAL A 55 3.68 -3.41 11.65
N VAL A 56 4.28 -2.37 12.22
CA VAL A 56 3.55 -1.24 12.83
C VAL A 56 3.95 0.06 12.14
N PHE A 57 2.97 0.78 11.61
CA PHE A 57 3.08 2.16 11.16
C PHE A 57 2.63 3.10 12.28
N ASP A 58 3.39 4.16 12.52
CA ASP A 58 2.96 5.22 13.41
C ASP A 58 1.94 6.15 12.73
N ASP A 59 1.21 6.93 13.53
CA ASP A 59 0.22 7.90 13.02
C ASP A 59 0.80 8.91 12.01
N ARG A 60 2.12 9.15 12.04
CA ARG A 60 2.84 10.05 11.12
C ARG A 60 3.20 9.33 9.83
N GLU A 61 3.38 8.02 9.84
CA GLU A 61 3.58 7.15 8.68
C GLU A 61 2.25 6.96 7.95
N LEU A 62 1.13 6.85 8.66
CA LEU A 62 -0.22 6.87 8.08
C LEU A 62 -0.59 8.18 7.35
N ALA A 63 0.26 9.20 7.43
CA ALA A 63 0.04 10.47 6.74
C ALA A 63 0.25 10.30 5.24
N LEU A 64 -0.87 10.21 4.51
CA LEU A 64 -0.91 9.91 3.06
C LEU A 64 -0.08 10.85 2.18
N ASN A 65 0.22 12.05 2.67
CA ASN A 65 1.09 13.01 1.99
C ASN A 65 2.59 12.61 1.99
N LYS A 66 2.95 11.49 2.64
CA LYS A 66 4.30 10.93 2.60
C LYS A 66 4.53 9.96 1.45
N TYR A 67 3.46 9.45 0.85
CA TYR A 67 3.55 8.46 -0.23
C TYR A 67 3.14 9.14 -1.53
N GLU A 68 4.07 9.23 -2.48
CA GLU A 68 3.75 9.68 -3.83
C GLU A 68 3.06 8.55 -4.59
N ASN A 69 3.56 7.33 -4.47
CA ASN A 69 3.12 6.14 -5.21
C ASN A 69 3.15 4.88 -4.33
N LEU A 70 2.63 3.74 -4.83
CA LEU A 70 2.62 2.49 -4.07
C LEU A 70 4.01 1.91 -3.80
N ASN A 71 5.03 2.20 -4.63
CA ASN A 71 6.38 1.69 -4.35
C ASN A 71 6.95 2.29 -3.07
N ASP A 72 6.56 3.52 -2.69
CA ASP A 72 7.01 4.14 -1.43
C ASP A 72 6.48 3.35 -0.23
N VAL A 73 5.26 2.81 -0.32
CA VAL A 73 4.66 1.94 0.70
C VAL A 73 5.38 0.59 0.74
N VAL A 74 5.68 0.01 -0.43
CA VAL A 74 6.44 -1.26 -0.52
C VAL A 74 7.84 -1.11 0.08
N GLU A 75 8.52 0.01 -0.18
CA GLU A 75 9.83 0.33 0.39
C GLU A 75 9.78 0.43 1.91
N LEU A 76 8.78 1.14 2.44
CA LEU A 76 8.62 1.27 3.88
C LEU A 76 8.34 -0.08 4.56
N ILE A 77 7.54 -0.94 3.96
CA ILE A 77 7.29 -2.31 4.47
C ILE A 77 8.58 -3.12 4.42
N GLU A 78 9.34 -3.06 3.31
CA GLU A 78 10.61 -3.75 3.18
C GLU A 78 11.60 -3.31 4.27
N GLU A 79 11.71 -2.00 4.52
CA GLU A 79 12.57 -1.44 5.58
C GLU A 79 12.16 -1.92 6.98
N LYS A 80 10.86 -2.05 7.27
CA LYS A 80 10.35 -2.53 8.56
C LYS A 80 10.51 -4.04 8.76
N LEU A 81 10.61 -4.81 7.67
CA LEU A 81 10.80 -6.26 7.70
C LEU A 81 12.26 -6.70 7.85
N GLN A 82 13.22 -5.76 7.81
CA GLN A 82 14.65 -5.98 8.05
C GLN A 82 15.00 -5.97 9.54
#